data_AF-R0M0L7-F1
#
_entry.id   AF-R0M0L7-F1
#
_cell.length_a   1.000
_cell.length_b   1.000
_cell.length_c   1.000
_cell.angle_alpha   90.00
_cell.angle_beta   90.00
_cell.angle_gamma   90.00
#
_symmetry.space_group_name_H-M   'P 1'
#
loop_
_entity.id
_entity.type
_entity.pdbx_description
1 polymer ?
#
loop_
_entity_poly.entity_id
_entity_poly.type
_entity_poly.pdbx_seq_one_letter_code
_entity_poly.pdbx_strand_id
1 'polypeptide(L)'
;MLKILKGDSNNLSVTNDGASILKDLQIDSASARILINASVGQDFEEGDGTTTVGVLTSSIIRETSKLKIHPSKIIKGLRMAQEKAEEILESVAVEASEMDLSFLIKTCLCSKAVVPNLFGFAPHFRDFEIENAPLPLQK
;
A
#
# COMPACT_ATOMS: atom_id res chain seq x y z
N MET A 1 7.36 3.17 -12.70
CA MET A 1 8.34 4.18 -13.19
C MET A 1 9.00 4.80 -11.97
N LEU A 2 10.33 4.89 -11.94
CA LEU A 2 11.07 5.52 -10.84
C LEU A 2 10.93 7.04 -10.91
N LYS A 3 10.91 7.70 -9.75
CA LYS A 3 10.93 9.16 -9.60
C LYS A 3 12.24 9.58 -8.97
N ILE A 4 12.80 10.68 -9.48
CA ILE A 4 13.96 11.34 -8.89
C ILE A 4 13.42 12.39 -7.93
N LEU A 5 13.84 12.31 -6.67
CA LEU A 5 13.50 13.27 -5.62
C LEU A 5 14.79 13.99 -5.22
N LYS A 6 14.72 15.31 -5.12
CA LYS A 6 15.84 16.15 -4.71
C LYS A 6 15.43 16.92 -3.45
N GLY A 7 16.06 16.60 -2.33
CA GLY A 7 15.85 17.31 -1.07
C GLY A 7 16.71 18.58 -0.97
N ASP A 8 16.43 19.40 0.06
CA ASP A 8 17.11 20.68 0.32
C ASP A 8 18.61 20.52 0.63
N SER A 9 19.02 19.37 1.13
CA SER A 9 20.41 19.04 1.46
C SER A 9 21.26 18.55 0.27
N ASN A 10 20.78 18.74 -0.97
CA ASN A 10 21.41 18.22 -2.19
C ASN A 10 21.48 16.67 -2.25
N ASN A 11 20.77 15.97 -1.37
CA ASN A 11 20.56 14.53 -1.45
C ASN A 11 19.59 14.20 -2.58
N LEU A 12 20.02 13.29 -3.45
CA LEU A 12 19.22 12.77 -4.56
C LEU A 12 18.79 11.34 -4.21
N SER A 13 17.48 11.10 -4.20
CA SER A 13 16.93 9.75 -4.05
C SER A 13 16.17 9.36 -5.33
N VAL A 14 16.21 8.07 -5.67
CA VAL A 14 15.50 7.52 -6.83
C VAL A 14 14.68 6.34 -6.34
N THR A 15 13.36 6.47 -6.37
CA THR A 15 12.45 5.45 -5.82
C THR A 15 11.14 5.37 -6.60
N ASN A 16 10.49 4.23 -6.54
CA ASN A 16 9.11 4.03 -6.98
C ASN A 16 8.14 3.89 -5.79
N ASP A 17 8.64 3.98 -4.56
CA ASP A 17 7.82 3.82 -3.38
C ASP A 17 6.94 5.05 -3.14
N GLY A 18 5.63 4.82 -3.10
CA GLY A 18 4.63 5.88 -3.01
C GLY A 18 4.71 6.66 -1.71
N ALA A 19 4.91 5.99 -0.58
CA ALA A 19 5.02 6.63 0.72
C ALA A 19 6.27 7.51 0.81
N SER A 20 7.42 7.01 0.36
CA SER A 20 8.67 7.77 0.27
C SER A 20 8.54 9.01 -0.62
N ILE A 21 7.93 8.87 -1.80
CA ILE A 21 7.67 10.01 -2.70
C ILE A 21 6.78 11.05 -2.01
N LEU A 22 5.70 10.62 -1.36
CA LEU A 22 4.75 11.52 -0.70
C LEU A 22 5.35 12.24 0.52
N LYS A 23 6.27 11.60 1.25
CA LYS A 23 6.99 12.20 2.39
C LYS A 23 7.93 13.33 1.94
N ASP A 24 8.60 13.16 0.80
CA ASP A 24 9.58 14.12 0.28
C ASP A 24 8.93 15.33 -0.42
N LEU A 25 7.65 15.24 -0.78
CA LEU A 25 6.92 16.35 -1.40
C LEU A 25 6.56 17.42 -0.36
N GLN A 26 7.10 18.62 -0.52
CA GLN A 26 6.77 19.79 0.30
C GLN A 26 5.38 20.35 -0.09
N ILE A 27 4.31 19.66 0.29
CA ILE A 27 2.93 20.07 0.00
C ILE A 27 2.32 20.77 1.22
N ASP A 28 2.03 22.06 1.08
CA ASP A 28 1.29 22.82 2.08
C ASP A 28 -0.22 22.82 1.80
N SER A 29 -0.85 21.66 2.00
CA SER A 29 -2.31 21.52 1.94
C SER A 29 -2.79 20.55 3.01
N ALA A 30 -3.74 20.99 3.84
CA ALA A 30 -4.32 20.15 4.89
C ALA A 30 -4.97 18.87 4.32
N SER A 31 -5.64 18.98 3.17
CA SER A 31 -6.25 17.84 2.48
C SER A 31 -5.21 16.86 1.93
N ALA A 32 -4.10 17.38 1.40
CA ALA A 32 -3.01 16.54 0.93
C ALA A 32 -2.28 15.84 2.09
N ARG A 33 -2.10 16.51 3.23
CA ARG A 33 -1.52 15.92 4.45
C ARG A 33 -2.29 14.70 4.94
N ILE A 34 -3.61 14.69 4.85
CA ILE A 34 -4.43 13.52 5.20
C ILE A 34 -4.08 12.33 4.30
N LEU A 35 -3.94 12.56 2.99
CA LEU A 35 -3.59 11.51 2.02
C LEU A 35 -2.16 10.99 2.23
N ILE A 36 -1.20 11.89 2.48
CA ILE A 36 0.18 11.53 2.81
C ILE A 36 0.19 10.65 4.06
N ASN A 37 -0.48 11.08 5.14
CA ASN A 37 -0.53 10.33 6.39
C ASN A 37 -1.17 8.94 6.22
N ALA A 38 -2.20 8.81 5.38
CA ALA A 38 -2.79 7.50 5.07
C ALA A 38 -1.79 6.57 4.35
N SER A 39 -1.03 7.08 3.39
CA SER A 39 0.01 6.31 2.69
C SER A 39 1.18 5.94 3.60
N VAL A 40 1.59 6.86 4.49
CA VAL A 40 2.63 6.61 5.51
C VAL A 40 2.16 5.60 6.56
N GLY A 41 0.90 5.65 6.99
CA GLY A 41 0.32 4.66 7.90
C GLY A 41 0.31 3.27 7.27
N GLN A 42 -0.09 3.17 6.00
CA GLN A 42 -0.05 1.91 5.25
C GLN A 42 1.37 1.33 5.14
N ASP A 43 2.35 2.19 4.88
CA ASP A 43 3.78 1.83 4.82
C ASP A 43 4.28 1.30 6.18
N PHE A 44 3.79 1.88 7.29
CA PHE A 44 4.19 1.49 8.63
C PHE A 44 3.56 0.18 9.10
N GLU A 45 2.27 -0.03 8.84
CA GLU A 45 1.54 -1.23 9.31
C GLU A 45 1.80 -2.45 8.43
N GLU A 46 1.76 -2.28 7.10
CA GLU A 46 1.76 -3.41 6.14
C GLU A 46 2.96 -3.42 5.20
N GLY A 47 3.65 -2.29 5.02
CA GLY A 47 4.84 -2.19 4.15
C GLY A 47 4.57 -2.32 2.64
N ASP A 48 3.33 -2.51 2.21
CA ASP A 48 2.92 -2.55 0.80
C ASP A 48 1.55 -1.87 0.57
N GLY A 49 1.20 -1.62 -0.68
CA GLY A 49 -0.09 -1.00 -1.06
C GLY A 49 -0.16 0.51 -0.86
N THR A 50 0.96 1.15 -0.50
CA THR A 50 1.08 2.62 -0.29
C THR A 50 0.56 3.44 -1.47
N THR A 51 0.77 2.94 -2.69
CA THR A 51 0.27 3.54 -3.95
C THR A 51 -1.23 3.31 -4.12
N THR A 52 -1.72 2.11 -3.81
CA THR A 52 -3.14 1.74 -3.92
C THR A 52 -4.00 2.64 -3.04
N VAL A 53 -3.59 2.89 -1.79
CA VAL A 53 -4.28 3.83 -0.88
C VAL A 53 -4.44 5.20 -1.53
N GLY A 54 -3.37 5.77 -2.07
CA GLY A 54 -3.40 7.08 -2.73
C GLY A 54 -4.41 7.14 -3.89
N VAL A 55 -4.34 6.16 -4.80
CA VAL A 55 -5.21 6.10 -5.98
C VAL A 55 -6.68 5.85 -5.58
N LEU A 56 -6.92 4.93 -4.66
CA LEU A 56 -8.26 4.58 -4.19
C LEU A 56 -8.94 5.79 -3.53
N THR A 57 -8.26 6.46 -2.59
CA THR A 57 -8.79 7.64 -1.92
C THR A 57 -9.11 8.75 -2.92
N SER A 58 -8.21 9.02 -3.89
CA SER A 58 -8.45 10.04 -4.91
C SER A 58 -9.68 9.74 -5.77
N SER A 59 -9.89 8.46 -6.10
CA SER A 59 -11.02 7.99 -6.90
C SER A 59 -12.34 8.12 -6.12
N ILE A 60 -12.35 7.71 -4.85
CA ILE A 60 -13.52 7.87 -3.97
C ILE A 60 -13.91 9.34 -3.84
N ILE A 61 -12.96 10.24 -3.58
CA ILE A 61 -13.23 11.68 -3.46
C ILE A 61 -13.79 12.22 -4.78
N ARG A 62 -13.17 11.86 -5.91
CA ARG A 62 -13.62 12.30 -7.25
C ARG A 62 -15.05 11.87 -7.54
N GLU A 63 -15.42 10.62 -7.26
CA GLU A 63 -16.77 10.13 -7.55
C GLU A 63 -17.80 10.68 -6.56
N THR A 64 -17.47 10.75 -5.27
CA THR A 64 -18.37 11.29 -4.25
C THR A 64 -18.62 12.79 -4.41
N SER A 65 -17.66 13.55 -4.94
CA SER A 65 -17.82 14.98 -5.21
C SER A 65 -18.93 15.31 -6.22
N LYS A 66 -19.30 14.33 -7.07
CA LYS A 66 -20.36 14.48 -8.07
C LYS A 66 -21.75 14.26 -7.48
N LEU A 67 -21.83 13.66 -6.28
CA LEU A 67 -23.09 13.35 -5.62
C LEU A 67 -23.67 14.62 -4.99
N LYS A 68 -24.90 14.96 -5.37
CA LYS A 68 -25.66 16.07 -4.76
C LYS A 68 -26.35 15.61 -3.46
N ILE A 69 -25.57 14.98 -2.57
CA ILE A 69 -26.05 14.37 -1.31
C ILE A 69 -25.27 14.99 -0.15
N HIS A 70 -25.92 15.18 1.00
CA HIS A 70 -25.24 15.69 2.20
C HIS A 70 -24.04 14.80 2.59
N PRO A 71 -22.84 15.36 2.87
CA PRO A 71 -21.62 14.59 3.13
C PRO A 71 -21.77 13.50 4.21
N SER A 72 -22.53 13.77 5.28
CA SER A 72 -22.78 12.76 6.33
C SER A 72 -23.44 11.48 5.81
N LYS A 73 -24.33 11.58 4.80
CA LYS A 73 -24.95 10.40 4.18
C LYS A 73 -23.95 9.66 3.28
N ILE A 74 -23.08 10.38 2.58
CA ILE A 74 -22.01 9.79 1.77
C ILE A 74 -21.06 9.00 2.68
N ILE A 75 -20.61 9.59 3.79
CA ILE A 75 -19.74 8.92 4.77
C ILE A 75 -20.41 7.65 5.30
N LYS A 76 -21.70 7.72 5.65
CA LYS A 76 -22.47 6.54 6.10
C LYS A 76 -22.49 5.45 5.02
N GLY A 77 -22.76 5.81 3.77
CA GLY A 77 -22.76 4.86 2.65
C GLY A 77 -21.39 4.23 2.39
N LEU A 78 -20.31 5.02 2.49
CA LEU A 78 -18.94 4.50 2.35
C LEU A 78 -18.58 3.51 3.47
N ARG A 79 -19.00 3.77 4.71
CA ARG A 79 -18.79 2.82 5.83
C ARG A 79 -19.50 1.49 5.58
N MET A 80 -20.77 1.54 5.15
CA MET A 80 -21.51 0.33 4.80
C MET A 80 -20.86 -0.43 3.63
N ALA A 81 -20.32 0.31 2.65
CA ALA A 81 -19.61 -0.30 1.52
C ALA A 81 -18.28 -0.93 1.95
N GLN A 82 -17.56 -0.30 2.88
CA GLN A 82 -16.33 -0.84 3.48
C GLN A 82 -16.61 -2.15 4.21
N GLU A 83 -17.57 -2.15 5.14
CA GLU A 83 -17.97 -3.37 5.89
C GLU A 83 -18.30 -4.50 4.91
N LYS A 84 -19.06 -4.21 3.86
CA LYS A 84 -19.38 -5.22 2.85
C LYS A 84 -18.18 -5.69 2.04
N ALA A 85 -17.25 -4.79 1.74
CA ALA A 85 -16.02 -5.14 1.02
C ALA A 85 -15.14 -6.07 1.87
N GLU A 86 -15.02 -5.83 3.17
CA GLU A 86 -14.30 -6.68 4.12
C GLU A 86 -14.90 -8.09 4.16
N GLU A 87 -16.22 -8.21 4.31
CA GLU A 87 -16.92 -9.51 4.25
C GLU A 87 -16.64 -10.27 2.94
N ILE A 88 -16.64 -9.55 1.81
CA ILE A 88 -16.36 -10.16 0.50
C ILE A 88 -14.91 -10.61 0.43
N LEU A 89 -13.96 -9.77 0.85
CA LEU A 89 -12.54 -10.12 0.87
C LEU A 89 -12.26 -11.37 1.71
N GLU A 90 -12.88 -11.49 2.88
CA GLU A 90 -12.80 -12.70 3.72
C GLU A 90 -13.37 -13.92 3.00
N SER A 91 -14.53 -13.78 2.34
CA SER A 91 -15.18 -14.90 1.64
C SER A 91 -14.41 -15.40 0.40
N VAL A 92 -13.57 -14.56 -0.20
CA VAL A 92 -12.75 -14.93 -1.37
C VAL A 92 -11.30 -15.22 -0.99
N ALA A 93 -10.93 -15.06 0.29
CA ALA A 93 -9.60 -15.36 0.77
C ALA A 93 -9.32 -16.86 0.67
N VAL A 94 -8.08 -17.20 0.34
CA VAL A 94 -7.60 -18.57 0.24
C VAL A 94 -6.44 -18.74 1.21
N GLU A 95 -6.41 -19.84 1.97
CA GLU A 95 -5.27 -20.16 2.83
C GLU A 95 -4.01 -20.34 1.98
N ALA A 96 -2.96 -19.58 2.30
CA ALA A 96 -1.69 -19.64 1.59
C ALA A 96 -0.86 -20.82 2.07
N SER A 97 -0.29 -21.57 1.11
CA SER A 97 0.72 -22.58 1.38
C SER A 97 2.13 -21.98 1.39
N GLU A 98 3.12 -22.73 1.88
CA GLU A 98 4.54 -22.34 1.77
C GLU A 98 4.99 -22.12 0.32
N MET A 99 4.37 -22.82 -0.63
CA MET A 99 4.66 -22.64 -2.05
C MET A 99 4.14 -21.27 -2.53
N ASP A 100 2.99 -20.83 -2.02
CA ASP A 100 2.40 -19.53 -2.34
C ASP A 100 3.24 -18.38 -1.80
N LEU A 101 3.94 -18.56 -0.67
CA LEU A 101 4.88 -17.56 -0.14
C LEU A 101 5.92 -17.14 -1.18
N SER A 102 6.43 -18.09 -1.98
CA SER A 102 7.39 -17.79 -3.04
C SER A 102 6.77 -16.95 -4.17
N PHE A 103 5.48 -17.14 -4.46
CA PHE A 103 4.75 -16.35 -5.45
C PHE A 103 4.37 -14.97 -4.91
N LEU A 104 4.02 -14.87 -3.62
CA LEU A 104 3.73 -13.61 -2.94
C LEU A 104 4.95 -12.69 -2.94
N ILE A 105 6.10 -13.20 -2.49
CA ILE A 105 7.37 -12.45 -2.50
C ILE A 105 7.70 -11.95 -3.90
N LYS A 106 7.57 -12.80 -4.92
CA LYS A 106 7.80 -12.38 -6.31
C LYS A 106 6.84 -11.26 -6.71
N THR A 107 5.57 -11.37 -6.37
CA THR A 107 4.55 -10.36 -6.70
C THR A 107 4.88 -9.00 -6.06
N CYS A 108 5.28 -8.97 -4.79
CA CYS A 108 5.70 -7.74 -4.11
C CYS A 108 6.94 -7.11 -4.75
N LEU A 109 7.95 -7.93 -5.10
CA LEU A 109 9.20 -7.48 -5.68
C LEU A 109 9.07 -7.10 -7.17
N CYS A 110 8.10 -7.65 -7.90
CA CYS A 110 7.87 -7.43 -9.33
C CYS A 110 7.65 -5.95 -9.71
N SER A 111 7.25 -5.11 -8.76
CA SER A 111 7.05 -3.68 -8.98
C SER A 111 8.29 -2.83 -8.70
N LYS A 112 9.31 -3.38 -8.00
CA LYS A 112 10.44 -2.66 -7.39
C LYS A 112 11.69 -2.63 -8.28
N ALA A 113 12.69 -1.83 -7.91
CA ALA A 113 13.94 -1.71 -8.69
C ALA A 113 14.76 -3.02 -8.74
N VAL A 114 14.51 -3.97 -7.84
CA VAL A 114 15.23 -5.25 -7.73
C VAL A 114 14.79 -6.30 -8.77
N VAL A 115 13.75 -6.02 -9.56
CA VAL A 115 13.22 -6.91 -10.60
C VAL A 115 14.28 -7.56 -11.51
N PRO A 116 15.32 -6.84 -11.99
CA PRO A 116 16.33 -7.45 -12.85
C PRO A 116 17.05 -8.66 -12.25
N ASN A 117 17.07 -8.78 -10.91
CA ASN A 117 17.64 -9.93 -10.20
C ASN A 117 16.60 -10.56 -9.24
N LEU A 118 15.34 -10.63 -9.67
CA LEU A 118 14.25 -11.16 -8.84
C LEU A 118 14.55 -12.58 -8.31
N PHE A 119 15.13 -13.44 -9.14
CA PHE A 119 15.46 -14.82 -8.77
C PHE A 119 16.59 -14.92 -7.74
N GLY A 120 17.50 -13.94 -7.68
CA GLY A 120 18.54 -13.87 -6.66
C GLY A 120 18.01 -13.32 -5.34
N PHE A 121 17.15 -12.29 -5.38
CA PHE A 121 16.63 -11.66 -4.17
C PHE A 121 15.50 -12.44 -3.49
N ALA A 122 14.55 -12.98 -4.27
CA ALA A 122 13.34 -13.60 -3.70
C ALA A 122 13.61 -14.76 -2.71
N PRO A 123 14.59 -15.66 -2.93
CA PRO A 123 14.92 -16.70 -1.96
C PRO A 123 15.34 -16.13 -0.59
N HIS A 124 16.14 -15.06 -0.57
CA HIS A 124 16.60 -14.46 0.69
C HIS A 124 15.45 -13.88 1.52
N PHE A 125 14.45 -13.27 0.87
CA PHE A 125 13.25 -12.81 1.56
C PHE A 125 12.42 -13.98 2.09
N ARG A 126 12.34 -15.08 1.33
CA ARG A 126 11.61 -16.28 1.76
C ARG A 126 12.24 -16.90 3.00
N ASP A 127 13.56 -17.08 2.97
CA ASP A 127 14.31 -17.69 4.07
C ASP A 127 14.18 -16.82 5.33
N PHE A 128 14.32 -15.50 5.18
CA PHE A 128 14.10 -14.55 6.27
C PHE A 128 12.69 -14.65 6.87
N GLU A 129 11.65 -14.72 6.03
CA GLU A 129 10.28 -14.77 6.50
C GLU A 129 9.95 -16.09 7.19
N ILE A 130 10.49 -17.22 6.71
CA ILE A 130 10.34 -18.53 7.36
C ILE A 130 11.06 -18.56 8.70
N GLU A 131 12.27 -17.99 8.79
CA GLU A 131 13.06 -17.94 10.03
C GLU A 131 12.42 -17.04 11.10
N ASN A 132 11.71 -15.98 10.67
CA ASN A 132 11.09 -15.01 11.57
C ASN A 132 9.56 -15.17 11.66
N ALA A 133 8.98 -16.19 11.02
CA ALA A 133 7.56 -16.45 11.08
C ALA A 133 7.14 -16.59 12.55
N PRO A 134 6.14 -15.82 13.03
CA PRO A 134 5.60 -16.07 14.34
C PRO A 134 5.13 -17.53 14.38
N LEU A 135 5.49 -18.27 15.44
CA LEU A 135 4.95 -19.60 15.75
C LEU A 135 3.44 -19.57 15.43
N PRO A 136 2.88 -20.62 14.77
CA PRO A 136 1.55 -20.56 14.22
C PRO A 136 0.59 -20.04 15.29
N LEU A 137 -0.04 -18.90 14.99
CA LEU A 137 -1.04 -18.29 15.85
C LEU A 137 -2.04 -19.39 16.21
N GLN A 138 -1.95 -19.87 17.44
CA GLN A 138 -2.88 -20.87 17.95
C GLN A 138 -4.27 -20.22 17.86
N LYS A 139 -5.12 -20.81 17.02
CA LYS A 139 -6.55 -20.46 16.93
C LYS A 139 -7.21 -20.54 18.30
#